data_AF-A0A7S3B493-F1
#
_entry.id   AF-A0A7S3B493-F1
#
_cell.length_a   1.000
_cell.length_b   1.000
_cell.length_c   1.000
_cell.angle_alpha   90.00
_cell.angle_beta   90.00
_cell.angle_gamma   90.00
#
_symmetry.space_group_name_H-M   'P 1'
#
loop_
_entity.id
_entity.type
_entity.pdbx_description
1 polymer ?
#
loop_
_entity_poly.entity_id
_entity_poly.type
_entity_poly.pdbx_seq_one_letter_code
_entity_poly.pdbx_strand_id
1 'polypeptide(L)'
;VARQRVGSGLGHPPEDTLQLLPGEEEVELRVFVDRSLAEAYWMDGRVAMTSAINPASTVPGSPQTYLFSDTDGVQVKSAVVYSMDSIWVSKEEVLQTPRVDSRSPQA
;
A
#
# COMPACT_ATOMS: atom_id res chain seq x y z
N VAL A 1 29.30 4.21 -6.16
CA VAL A 1 28.33 4.88 -7.08
C VAL A 1 28.18 4.02 -8.32
N ALA A 2 27.07 3.31 -8.44
CA ALA A 2 26.64 2.64 -9.66
C ALA A 2 25.11 2.84 -9.74
N ARG A 3 24.64 3.47 -10.81
CA ARG A 3 23.21 3.63 -11.09
C ARG A 3 22.88 2.72 -12.27
N GLN A 4 21.87 1.87 -12.12
CA GLN A 4 21.36 1.08 -13.23
C GLN A 4 19.91 1.44 -13.55
N ARG A 5 19.77 1.84 -14.82
CA ARG A 5 18.64 2.21 -15.69
C ARG A 5 17.21 2.09 -15.15
N VAL A 6 16.51 3.23 -15.23
CA VAL A 6 15.05 3.34 -15.38
C VAL A 6 14.68 2.98 -16.82
N GLY A 7 13.79 2.01 -17.00
CA GLY A 7 13.21 1.64 -18.29
C GLY A 7 11.69 1.63 -18.23
N SER A 8 11.06 2.65 -18.82
CA SER A 8 9.64 2.64 -19.18
C SER A 8 9.47 1.90 -20.51
N GLY A 9 8.89 0.71 -20.47
CA GLY A 9 8.57 -0.07 -21.68
C GLY A 9 7.98 -1.44 -21.35
N LEU A 10 6.66 -1.56 -21.47
CA LEU A 10 5.86 -2.78 -21.61
C LEU A 10 6.37 -4.02 -20.83
N GLY A 11 5.86 -4.22 -19.62
CA GLY A 11 5.76 -5.56 -18.99
C GLY A 11 6.48 -5.77 -17.67
N HIS A 12 7.31 -4.83 -17.20
CA HIS A 12 7.88 -4.89 -15.85
C HIS A 12 7.29 -3.78 -14.99
N PRO A 13 6.84 -4.07 -13.75
CA PRO A 13 6.48 -3.01 -12.82
C PRO A 13 7.68 -2.08 -12.62
N PRO A 14 7.46 -0.78 -12.36
CA PRO A 14 8.56 0.12 -12.03
C PRO A 14 9.27 -0.42 -10.78
N GLU A 15 10.49 -0.91 -10.97
CA GLU A 15 11.36 -1.37 -9.89
C GLU A 15 12.24 -0.21 -9.42
N ASP A 16 12.36 -0.07 -8.10
CA ASP A 16 13.32 0.82 -7.45
C ASP A 16 14.13 0.01 -6.43
N THR A 17 15.30 0.51 -6.06
CA THR A 17 16.24 -0.19 -5.17
C THR A 17 16.35 0.54 -3.84
N LEU A 18 15.94 -0.12 -2.75
CA LEU A 18 16.21 0.35 -1.40
C LEU A 18 17.71 0.32 -1.11
N GLN A 19 18.30 1.48 -0.88
CA GLN A 19 19.69 1.60 -0.44
C GLN A 19 19.73 1.55 1.09
N LEU A 20 20.36 0.51 1.64
CA LEU A 20 20.58 0.40 3.09
C LEU A 20 21.77 1.27 3.51
N LEU A 21 21.61 1.98 4.62
CA LEU A 21 22.70 2.71 5.23
C LEU A 21 23.61 1.75 6.03
N PRO A 22 24.91 2.08 6.19
CA PRO A 22 25.78 1.32 7.08
C PRO A 22 25.19 1.24 8.49
N GLY A 23 25.02 0.02 9.02
CA GLY A 23 24.44 -0.22 10.35
C GLY A 23 22.93 -0.42 10.38
N GLU A 24 22.23 -0.36 9.25
CA GLU A 24 20.84 -0.80 9.17
C GLU A 24 20.76 -2.33 9.17
N GLU A 25 20.20 -2.89 10.24
CA GLU A 25 20.03 -4.35 10.43
C GLU A 25 18.58 -4.80 10.24
N GLU A 26 17.66 -3.85 10.06
CA GLU A 26 16.22 -4.10 9.95
C GLU A 26 15.63 -3.42 8.72
N VAL A 27 14.61 -4.05 8.13
CA VAL A 27 13.81 -3.49 7.05
C VAL A 27 12.35 -3.50 7.47
N GLU A 28 11.73 -2.32 7.52
CA GLU A 28 10.29 -2.16 7.66
C GLU A 28 9.64 -2.13 6.28
N LEU A 29 8.54 -2.86 6.14
CA LEU A 29 7.68 -2.85 4.97
C LEU A 29 6.23 -2.57 5.41
N ARG A 30 5.61 -1.56 4.81
CA ARG A 30 4.18 -1.30 4.94
C ARG A 30 3.51 -1.50 3.59
N VAL A 31 2.52 -2.40 3.53
CA VAL A 31 1.80 -2.73 2.29
C VAL A 31 0.33 -2.38 2.43
N PHE A 32 -0.21 -1.63 1.47
CA PHE A 32 -1.63 -1.40 1.29
C PHE A 32 -2.09 -2.20 0.07
N VAL A 33 -3.16 -2.97 0.23
CA VAL A 33 -3.76 -3.74 -0.86
C VAL A 33 -5.23 -3.36 -0.97
N ASP A 34 -5.63 -2.94 -2.16
CA ASP A 34 -7.04 -2.74 -2.55
C ASP A 34 -7.29 -3.51 -3.85
N ARG A 35 -8.54 -3.84 -4.15
CA ARG A 35 -9.02 -4.77 -5.19
C ARG A 35 -8.13 -4.90 -6.44
N SER A 36 -7.68 -3.78 -7.00
CA SER A 36 -6.87 -3.74 -8.22
C SER A 36 -5.48 -3.10 -8.07
N LEU A 37 -5.05 -2.79 -6.85
CA LEU A 37 -3.77 -2.12 -6.61
C LEU A 37 -3.07 -2.62 -5.33
N ALA A 38 -1.75 -2.66 -5.37
CA ALA A 38 -0.93 -2.82 -4.19
C ALA A 38 0.11 -1.70 -4.14
N GLU A 39 0.27 -1.09 -2.97
CA GLU A 39 1.33 -0.12 -2.69
C GLU A 39 2.18 -0.62 -1.55
N ALA A 40 3.48 -0.50 -1.71
CA ALA A 40 4.43 -0.90 -0.70
C ALA A 40 5.40 0.24 -0.42
N TYR A 41 5.63 0.49 0.87
CA TYR A 41 6.46 1.56 1.39
C TYR A 41 7.57 0.92 2.23
N TRP A 42 8.80 1.05 1.76
CA TRP A 42 9.99 0.55 2.46
C TRP A 42 10.56 1.64 3.35
N MET A 43 10.80 1.29 4.61
CA MET A 43 11.53 2.11 5.58
C MET A 43 11.00 3.54 5.62
N ASP A 44 9.72 3.69 5.98
CA ASP A 44 8.99 4.96 6.02
C ASP A 44 8.94 5.71 4.68
N GLY A 45 8.84 4.97 3.57
CA GLY A 45 8.65 5.55 2.25
C GLY A 45 9.93 6.07 1.59
N ARG A 46 11.12 5.69 2.08
CA ARG A 46 12.40 5.91 1.36
C ARG A 46 12.36 5.34 -0.05
N VAL A 47 11.66 4.22 -0.21
CA VAL A 47 11.20 3.71 -1.50
C VAL A 47 9.71 3.43 -1.39
N ALA A 48 8.95 3.86 -2.39
CA ALA A 48 7.54 3.55 -2.55
C ALA A 48 7.30 2.95 -3.94
N MET A 49 6.60 1.83 -4.00
CA MET A 49 6.26 1.16 -5.26
C MET A 49 4.77 0.89 -5.32
N THR A 50 4.17 1.23 -6.46
CA THR A 50 2.76 0.98 -6.76
C THR A 50 2.67 0.00 -7.91
N SER A 51 1.87 -1.04 -7.74
CA SER A 51 1.61 -2.05 -8.76
C SER A 51 0.12 -2.25 -8.97
N ALA A 52 -0.30 -2.29 -10.23
CA ALA A 52 -1.64 -2.75 -10.58
C ALA A 52 -1.69 -4.28 -10.43
N ILE A 53 -2.67 -4.78 -9.68
CA ILE A 53 -2.92 -6.21 -9.51
C ILE A 53 -4.28 -6.57 -10.13
N ASN A 54 -4.35 -7.72 -10.78
CA ASN A 54 -5.60 -8.24 -11.34
C ASN A 54 -5.81 -9.67 -10.84
N PRO A 55 -6.41 -9.85 -9.65
CA PRO A 55 -6.60 -11.17 -9.08
C PRO A 55 -7.56 -11.99 -9.94
N ALA A 56 -7.09 -13.13 -10.46
CA ALA A 56 -7.87 -14.00 -11.35
C ALA A 56 -9.11 -14.62 -10.66
N SER A 57 -9.06 -14.78 -9.34
CA SER A 57 -10.17 -15.27 -8.53
C SER A 57 -9.99 -14.85 -7.08
N THR A 58 -10.92 -14.07 -6.54
CA THR A 58 -11.05 -13.88 -5.10
C THR A 58 -12.12 -14.86 -4.60
N VAL A 59 -11.71 -15.92 -3.90
CA VAL A 59 -12.65 -16.84 -3.25
C VAL A 59 -12.96 -16.29 -1.87
N PRO A 60 -14.23 -15.97 -1.55
CA PRO A 60 -14.60 -15.54 -0.21
C PRO A 60 -14.16 -16.58 0.83
N GLY A 61 -13.43 -16.14 1.85
CA GLY A 61 -12.97 -16.99 2.95
C GLY A 61 -11.65 -17.74 2.73
N SER A 62 -11.00 -17.64 1.56
CA SER A 62 -9.63 -18.16 1.41
C SER A 62 -8.59 -17.21 2.02
N PRO A 63 -7.40 -17.70 2.45
CA PRO A 63 -6.34 -16.82 2.91
C PRO A 63 -5.83 -15.96 1.74
N GLN A 64 -5.87 -14.64 1.91
CA GLN A 64 -5.56 -13.66 0.86
C GLN A 64 -4.12 -13.13 0.95
N THR A 65 -3.44 -13.32 2.08
CA THR A 65 -2.11 -12.75 2.34
C THR A 65 -1.23 -13.78 3.03
N TYR A 66 0.02 -13.87 2.58
CA TYR A 66 1.02 -14.79 3.11
C TYR A 66 2.32 -14.01 3.34
N LEU A 67 3.05 -14.40 4.39
CA LEU A 67 4.42 -13.98 4.63
C LEU A 67 5.30 -15.21 4.52
N PHE A 68 6.27 -15.18 3.62
CA PHE A 68 7.18 -16.31 3.38
C PHE A 68 8.60 -15.81 3.13
N SER A 69 9.56 -16.69 3.33
CA SER A 69 10.95 -16.52 2.90
C SER A 69 11.37 -17.76 2.14
N ASP A 70 12.12 -17.57 1.07
CA ASP A 70 12.70 -18.63 0.25
C ASP A 70 14.17 -18.91 0.59
N THR A 71 14.70 -18.26 1.63
CA THR A 71 16.08 -18.38 2.08
C THR A 71 16.20 -18.38 3.60
N ASP A 72 17.30 -18.94 4.10
CA ASP A 72 17.58 -18.95 5.53
C ASP A 72 18.15 -17.60 6.00
N GLY A 73 18.03 -17.32 7.31
CA GLY A 73 18.63 -16.13 7.93
C GLY A 73 17.75 -14.88 7.93
N VAL A 74 16.51 -14.96 7.43
CA VAL A 74 15.51 -13.89 7.56
C VAL A 74 14.66 -14.13 8.80
N GLN A 75 14.58 -13.14 9.69
CA GLN A 75 13.74 -13.19 10.87
C GLN A 75 12.68 -12.08 10.83
N VAL A 76 11.42 -12.46 10.99
CA VAL A 76 10.31 -11.52 11.17
C VAL A 76 10.29 -11.09 12.64
N LYS A 77 10.64 -9.84 12.92
CA LYS A 77 10.59 -9.29 14.29
C LYS A 77 9.16 -8.96 14.73
N SER A 78 8.33 -8.43 13.82
CA SER A 78 6.92 -8.12 14.07
C SER A 78 6.13 -8.09 12.77
N ALA A 79 4.85 -8.47 12.83
CA ALA A 79 3.89 -8.30 11.74
C ALA A 79 2.52 -7.92 12.32
N VAL A 80 1.91 -6.88 11.77
CA VAL A 80 0.58 -6.41 12.17
C VAL A 80 -0.26 -6.22 10.91
N VAL A 81 -1.49 -6.70 10.94
CA VAL A 81 -2.41 -6.67 9.80
C VAL A 81 -3.71 -6.02 10.21
N TYR A 82 -4.19 -5.08 9.40
CA TYR A 82 -5.45 -4.38 9.60
C TYR A 82 -6.36 -4.61 8.39
N SER A 83 -7.64 -4.88 8.65
CA SER A 83 -8.67 -4.78 7.63
C SER A 83 -9.00 -3.31 7.42
N MET A 84 -9.03 -2.88 6.15
CA MET A 84 -9.37 -1.51 5.78
C MET A 84 -10.84 -1.42 5.40
N ASP A 85 -11.53 -0.43 5.97
CA ASP A 85 -12.90 -0.11 5.60
C ASP A 85 -12.97 0.67 4.29
N SER A 86 -14.14 0.62 3.66
CA SER A 86 -14.41 1.38 2.44
C SER A 86 -14.39 2.89 2.73
N ILE A 87 -13.58 3.63 1.97
CA ILE A 87 -13.63 5.10 1.96
C ILE A 87 -14.81 5.65 1.16
N TRP A 88 -15.48 4.80 0.37
CA TRP A 88 -16.64 5.20 -0.42
C TRP A 88 -17.83 5.45 0.48
N VAL A 89 -18.30 6.70 0.47
CA VAL A 89 -19.56 7.13 1.07
C VAL A 89 -20.62 7.28 -0.01
N SER A 90 -21.88 7.04 0.35
CA SER A 90 -22.98 7.20 -0.60
C SER A 90 -23.19 8.69 -0.93
N LYS A 91 -23.77 8.96 -2.11
CA LYS A 91 -24.15 10.33 -2.47
C LYS A 91 -25.12 10.92 -1.45
N GLU A 92 -26.07 10.11 -1.00
CA GLU A 92 -27.10 10.48 -0.04
C GLU A 92 -26.47 10.90 1.30
N GLU A 93 -25.47 10.16 1.77
CA GLU A 93 -24.71 10.46 2.99
C GLU A 93 -23.90 11.76 2.87
N VAL A 94 -23.28 12.00 1.70
CA VAL A 94 -22.61 13.29 1.42
C VAL A 94 -23.62 14.44 1.45
N LEU A 95 -24.81 14.28 0.89
CA LEU A 95 -25.85 15.31 0.88
C LEU A 95 -26.42 15.59 2.28
N GLN A 96 -26.41 14.61 3.18
CA GLN A 96 -26.84 14.75 4.57
C GLN A 96 -25.77 15.36 5.47
N THR A 97 -24.52 15.49 5.00
CA THR A 97 -23.44 16.07 5.79
C THR A 97 -23.74 17.56 6.04
N PRO A 98 -23.84 18.01 7.32
CA PRO A 98 -24.14 19.40 7.63
C PRO A 98 -23.10 20.35 7.03
N ARG A 99 -23.56 21.31 6.21
CA ARG A 99 -22.66 22.30 5.64
C ARG A 99 -22.46 23.48 6.59
N VAL A 100 -21.19 23.78 6.84
CA VAL A 100 -20.73 24.87 7.71
C VAL A 100 -21.00 26.26 7.12
N ASP A 101 -21.33 26.33 5.83
CA ASP A 101 -21.59 27.58 5.10
C ASP A 101 -23.01 28.13 5.29
N SER A 102 -23.89 27.41 6.00
CA SER A 102 -25.23 27.88 6.34
C SER A 102 -25.16 28.95 7.44
N ARG A 103 -24.74 30.16 7.08
CA ARG A 103 -25.15 31.38 7.78
C ARG A 103 -26.67 31.36 7.86
N SER A 104 -27.20 31.18 9.06
CA SER A 104 -28.60 31.39 9.36
C SER A 104 -28.96 32.82 8.93
N PRO A 105 -30.06 33.03 8.18
CA PRO A 105 -30.64 34.36 8.08
C PRO A 105 -31.02 34.76 9.51
N GLN A 106 -30.38 35.80 10.07
CA GLN A 106 -30.83 36.38 11.33
C GLN A 106 -32.26 36.87 11.12
N ALA A 107 -33.17 36.31 11.91
CA ALA A 107 -34.56 36.76 12.04
C ALA A 107 -34.64 38.11 12.74
#